data_AF-A0A1I7RWQ2-F1
#
_entry.id   AF-A0A1I7RWQ2-F1
#
_cell.length_a   1.000
_cell.length_b   1.000
_cell.length_c   1.000
_cell.angle_alpha   90.00
_cell.angle_beta   90.00
_cell.angle_gamma   90.00
#
_symmetry.space_group_name_H-M   'P 1'
#
loop_
_entity.id
_entity.type
_entity.pdbx_description
1 polymer ?
#
loop_
_entity_poly.entity_id
_entity_poly.type
_entity_poly.pdbx_seq_one_letter_code
_entity_poly.pdbx_strand_id
1 'polypeptide(L)'
;MSWQDTATDLLPYYEYTMGFFSYALNILVIYLAKTQMHKRTAEYRTIILLNCAVDLIFNTFNLLTRTACDIKEGNIFVLSTGPLGDVPQPYAAMITFSWLWALLLTVVTVPIQFLYRYSQICLTTPITTRQYVLIYGGFILALALHCAAGVVVFETDPEVLKGYEHLIRENPIFKDMPVFTLGIKLKGTEDDNIKNPAVVAMSRLG
;
A
#
# COMPACT_ATOMS: atom_id res chain seq x y z
N MET A 1 -23.61 17.54 17.02
CA MET A 1 -22.86 16.72 16.07
C MET A 1 -21.52 17.40 15.87
N SER A 2 -20.42 16.73 16.23
CA SER A 2 -19.09 17.30 16.05
C SER A 2 -18.70 17.25 14.57
N TRP A 3 -17.75 18.08 14.13
CA TRP A 3 -17.25 18.00 12.75
C TRP A 3 -16.61 16.63 12.45
N GLN A 4 -16.08 15.95 13.47
CA GLN A 4 -15.49 14.61 13.37
C GLN A 4 -16.56 13.57 13.03
N ASP A 5 -17.76 13.68 13.62
CA ASP A 5 -18.88 12.81 13.28
C ASP A 5 -19.27 12.97 11.82
N THR A 6 -19.41 14.23 11.36
CA THR A 6 -19.73 14.51 9.95
C THR A 6 -18.66 13.98 9.00
N ALA A 7 -17.36 14.14 9.35
CA ALA A 7 -16.27 13.61 8.54
C ALA A 7 -16.29 12.08 8.48
N THR A 8 -16.55 11.42 9.61
CA THR A 8 -16.64 9.95 9.71
C THR A 8 -17.79 9.40 8.86
N ASP A 9 -18.93 10.09 8.85
CA ASP A 9 -20.08 9.72 8.05
C ASP A 9 -19.85 9.96 6.55
N LEU A 10 -19.11 11.01 6.18
CA LEU A 10 -18.88 11.40 4.79
C LEU A 10 -17.73 10.64 4.11
N LEU A 11 -16.68 10.27 4.87
CA LEU A 11 -15.45 9.67 4.34
C LEU A 11 -15.72 8.41 3.48
N PRO A 12 -16.58 7.45 3.90
CA PRO A 12 -16.85 6.27 3.08
C PRO A 12 -17.45 6.62 1.72
N TYR A 13 -18.38 7.58 1.66
CA TYR A 13 -18.99 8.01 0.39
C TYR A 13 -17.97 8.66 -0.53
N TYR A 14 -17.07 9.47 0.03
CA TYR A 14 -15.96 10.03 -0.71
C TYR A 14 -15.06 8.93 -1.31
N GLU A 15 -14.67 7.94 -0.50
CA GLU A 15 -13.84 6.82 -0.98
C GLU A 15 -14.53 5.99 -2.07
N TYR A 16 -15.82 5.67 -1.90
CA TYR A 16 -16.58 4.91 -2.90
C TYR A 16 -16.76 5.68 -4.21
N THR A 17 -17.07 6.98 -4.14
CA THR A 17 -17.23 7.81 -5.34
C THR A 17 -15.91 7.97 -6.08
N MET A 18 -14.83 8.27 -5.37
CA MET A 18 -13.48 8.33 -5.94
C MET A 18 -13.06 7.00 -6.55
N GLY A 19 -13.32 5.89 -5.87
CA GLY A 19 -13.05 4.55 -6.36
C GLY A 19 -13.86 4.22 -7.63
N PHE A 20 -15.15 4.56 -7.66
CA PHE A 20 -16.00 4.37 -8.83
C PHE A 20 -15.50 5.16 -10.05
N PHE A 21 -15.18 6.45 -9.87
CA PHE A 21 -14.62 7.27 -10.95
C PHE A 21 -13.29 6.72 -11.44
N SER A 22 -12.41 6.30 -10.53
CA SER A 22 -11.13 5.68 -10.87
C SER A 22 -11.32 4.41 -11.70
N TYR A 23 -12.27 3.54 -11.34
CA TYR A 23 -12.62 2.35 -12.14
C TYR A 23 -13.14 2.72 -13.53
N ALA A 24 -14.12 3.62 -13.59
CA ALA A 24 -14.74 4.02 -14.85
C ALA A 24 -13.71 4.62 -15.82
N LEU A 25 -12.82 5.49 -15.32
CA LEU A 25 -11.76 6.09 -16.12
C LEU A 25 -10.73 5.05 -16.58
N ASN A 26 -10.29 4.14 -15.71
CA ASN A 26 -9.35 3.08 -16.10
C ASN A 26 -9.94 2.14 -17.16
N ILE A 27 -11.21 1.74 -17.02
CA ILE A 27 -11.91 0.93 -18.02
C ILE A 27 -12.03 1.69 -19.35
N LEU A 28 -12.35 2.99 -19.30
CA LEU A 28 -12.39 3.84 -20.50
C LEU A 28 -11.02 3.94 -21.19
N VAL A 29 -9.93 4.11 -20.43
CA VAL A 29 -8.57 4.14 -20.99
C VAL A 29 -8.22 2.80 -21.64
N ILE A 30 -8.55 1.67 -21.00
CA ILE A 30 -8.36 0.34 -21.59
C ILE A 30 -9.16 0.20 -22.89
N TYR A 31 -10.41 0.67 -22.91
CA TYR A 31 -11.25 0.65 -24.11
C TYR A 31 -10.66 1.50 -25.25
N LEU A 32 -10.22 2.73 -24.97
CA LEU A 32 -9.57 3.61 -25.94
C LEU A 32 -8.24 3.03 -26.44
N ALA A 33 -7.42 2.48 -25.56
CA ALA A 33 -6.17 1.82 -25.91
C ALA A 33 -6.38 0.61 -26.84
N LYS A 34 -7.52 -0.10 -26.70
CA LYS A 34 -7.88 -1.22 -27.58
C LYS A 34 -8.42 -0.77 -28.93
N THR A 35 -9.20 0.32 -28.98
CA THR A 35 -9.97 0.71 -30.17
C THR A 35 -9.26 1.73 -31.06
N GLN A 36 -8.46 2.66 -30.49
CA GLN A 36 -7.93 3.81 -31.23
C GLN A 36 -6.42 3.75 -31.53
N MET A 37 -5.69 2.76 -31.01
CA MET A 37 -4.24 2.71 -31.18
C MET A 37 -3.80 2.06 -32.49
N HIS A 38 -3.10 2.84 -33.32
CA HIS A 38 -2.48 2.37 -34.55
C HIS A 38 -1.29 1.42 -34.29
N LYS A 39 -0.94 0.59 -35.28
CA LYS A 39 0.18 -0.37 -35.20
C LYS A 39 1.52 0.26 -34.78
N ARG A 40 1.75 1.53 -35.12
CA ARG A 40 2.96 2.28 -34.76
C ARG A 40 3.08 2.58 -33.26
N THR A 41 1.99 2.52 -32.50
CA THR A 41 1.95 2.78 -31.04
C THR A 41 1.70 1.50 -30.22
N ALA A 42 1.89 0.33 -30.82
CA ALA A 42 1.62 -0.96 -30.17
C ALA A 42 2.43 -1.18 -28.88
N GLU A 43 3.67 -0.68 -28.82
CA GLU A 43 4.50 -0.78 -27.62
C GLU A 43 3.96 0.12 -26.49
N TYR A 44 3.56 1.35 -26.83
CA TYR A 44 2.98 2.30 -25.89
C TYR A 44 1.62 1.82 -25.35
N ARG A 45 0.86 1.08 -26.16
CA ARG A 45 -0.37 0.42 -25.71
C ARG A 45 -0.14 -0.52 -24.54
N THR A 46 0.92 -1.33 -24.60
CA THR A 46 1.24 -2.30 -23.55
C THR A 46 1.49 -1.60 -22.22
N ILE A 47 2.18 -0.46 -22.25
CA ILE A 47 2.53 0.32 -21.07
C ILE A 47 1.31 0.97 -20.44
N ILE A 48 0.42 1.55 -21.26
CA ILE A 48 -0.85 2.10 -20.76
C ILE A 48 -1.68 1.00 -20.10
N LEU A 49 -1.77 -0.18 -20.73
CA LEU A 49 -2.53 -1.30 -20.17
C LEU A 49 -1.93 -1.79 -18.85
N LEU A 50 -0.60 -1.84 -18.72
CA LEU A 50 0.08 -2.19 -17.46
C LEU A 50 -0.20 -1.16 -16.37
N ASN A 51 -0.18 0.13 -16.69
CA ASN A 51 -0.52 1.18 -15.73
C ASN A 51 -1.96 1.05 -15.24
N CYS A 52 -2.90 0.93 -16.18
CA CYS A 52 -4.31 0.75 -15.80
C CYS A 52 -4.51 -0.52 -14.98
N ALA A 53 -3.76 -1.59 -15.23
CA ALA A 53 -3.83 -2.81 -14.42
C ALA A 53 -3.38 -2.54 -12.97
N VAL A 54 -2.29 -1.82 -12.76
CA VAL A 54 -1.82 -1.46 -11.41
C VAL A 54 -2.78 -0.49 -10.71
N ASP A 55 -3.31 0.50 -11.43
CA ASP A 55 -4.30 1.43 -10.88
C ASP A 55 -5.57 0.69 -10.45
N LEU A 56 -6.04 -0.27 -11.25
CA LEU A 56 -7.18 -1.13 -10.90
C LEU A 56 -6.88 -2.03 -9.69
N ILE A 57 -5.69 -2.61 -9.61
CA ILE A 57 -5.26 -3.43 -8.45
C ILE A 57 -5.29 -2.56 -7.19
N PHE A 58 -4.63 -1.41 -7.21
CA PHE A 58 -4.60 -0.50 -6.07
C PHE A 58 -6.00 -0.04 -5.67
N ASN A 59 -6.83 0.36 -6.63
CA ASN A 59 -8.20 0.79 -6.36
C ASN A 59 -9.06 -0.35 -5.78
N THR A 60 -8.84 -1.59 -6.23
CA THR A 60 -9.49 -2.79 -5.64
C THR A 60 -9.14 -2.91 -4.17
N PHE A 61 -7.85 -2.94 -3.85
CA PHE A 61 -7.41 -3.06 -2.46
C PHE A 61 -7.88 -1.88 -1.61
N ASN A 62 -7.77 -0.66 -2.13
CA ASN A 62 -8.18 0.54 -1.41
C ASN A 62 -9.68 0.53 -1.05
N LEU A 63 -10.56 0.09 -1.96
CA LEU A 63 -11.99 -0.05 -1.67
C LEU A 63 -12.31 -1.19 -0.70
N LEU A 64 -11.59 -2.31 -0.80
CA LEU A 64 -11.81 -3.48 0.07
C LEU A 64 -11.32 -3.24 1.49
N THR A 65 -10.19 -2.55 1.66
CA THR A 65 -9.57 -2.36 2.96
C THR A 65 -9.93 -1.05 3.63
N ARG A 66 -10.19 0.02 2.86
CA ARG A 66 -10.36 1.40 3.38
C ARG A 66 -9.34 1.69 4.47
N THR A 67 -8.07 1.57 4.10
CA THR A 67 -6.95 1.60 5.04
C THR A 67 -6.76 3.01 5.58
N ALA A 68 -6.79 3.15 6.90
CA ALA A 68 -6.42 4.35 7.62
C ALA A 68 -5.07 4.15 8.29
N CYS A 69 -4.23 5.20 8.29
CA CYS A 69 -2.98 5.23 9.03
C CYS A 69 -3.09 6.28 10.14
N ASP A 70 -2.89 5.87 11.39
CA ASP A 70 -2.81 6.77 12.54
C ASP A 70 -1.41 6.70 13.16
N ILE A 71 -0.88 7.83 13.62
CA ILE A 71 0.45 7.91 14.22
C ILE A 71 0.29 8.40 15.66
N LYS A 72 0.61 7.53 16.63
CA LYS A 72 0.50 7.83 18.06
C LYS A 72 1.76 7.40 18.79
N GLU A 73 2.33 8.33 19.56
CA GLU A 73 3.54 8.10 20.36
C GLU A 73 4.71 7.51 19.55
N GLY A 74 4.82 7.89 18.28
CA GLY A 74 5.86 7.37 17.38
C GLY A 74 5.60 5.98 16.81
N ASN A 75 4.45 5.38 17.12
CA ASN A 75 4.00 4.13 16.51
C ASN A 75 3.05 4.42 15.34
N ILE A 76 3.13 3.61 14.28
CA ILE A 76 2.26 3.71 13.11
C ILE A 76 1.22 2.60 13.19
N PHE A 77 -0.05 2.97 13.33
CA PHE A 77 -1.17 2.05 13.32
C PHE A 77 -1.78 2.03 11.92
N VAL A 78 -1.79 0.86 11.30
CA VAL A 78 -2.43 0.66 10.00
C VAL A 78 -3.70 -0.14 10.24
N LEU A 79 -4.84 0.50 10.03
CA LEU A 79 -6.16 -0.03 10.35
C LEU A 79 -6.96 -0.23 9.07
N SER A 80 -7.72 -1.32 8.98
CA SER A 80 -8.68 -1.52 7.90
C SER A 80 -10.07 -1.15 8.40
N THR A 81 -10.69 -0.13 7.82
CA THR A 81 -12.09 0.24 8.13
C THR A 81 -13.07 -0.34 7.10
N GLY A 82 -12.55 -1.12 6.16
CA GLY A 82 -13.23 -1.75 5.04
C GLY A 82 -14.23 -2.84 5.39
N PRO A 83 -14.90 -3.43 4.38
CA PRO A 83 -15.55 -4.74 4.51
C PRO A 83 -14.65 -5.84 5.07
N LEU A 84 -13.33 -5.66 5.02
CA LEU A 84 -12.33 -6.57 5.57
C LEU A 84 -11.80 -6.16 6.97
N GLY A 85 -12.41 -5.17 7.62
CA GLY A 85 -11.94 -4.63 8.91
C GLY A 85 -12.03 -5.59 10.10
N ASP A 86 -12.94 -6.56 10.05
CA ASP A 86 -13.20 -7.52 11.13
C ASP A 86 -12.40 -8.83 11.00
N VAL A 87 -11.51 -8.91 10.00
CA VAL A 87 -10.72 -10.11 9.75
C VAL A 87 -9.70 -10.31 10.88
N PRO A 88 -9.64 -11.47 11.55
CA PRO A 88 -8.73 -11.68 12.67
C PRO A 88 -7.26 -11.74 12.23
N GLN A 89 -6.34 -11.44 13.16
CA GLN A 89 -4.91 -11.71 12.96
C GLN A 89 -4.65 -13.22 12.84
N PRO A 90 -3.70 -13.67 11.99
CA PRO A 90 -2.72 -12.89 11.21
C PRO A 90 -3.22 -12.42 9.83
N TYR A 91 -4.46 -12.75 9.45
CA TYR A 91 -4.99 -12.46 8.13
C TYR A 91 -5.16 -10.96 7.88
N ALA A 92 -5.49 -10.18 8.92
CA ALA A 92 -5.49 -8.72 8.83
C ALA A 92 -4.12 -8.16 8.43
N ALA A 93 -3.02 -8.65 9.00
CA ALA A 93 -1.67 -8.25 8.60
C ALA A 93 -1.39 -8.57 7.12
N MET A 94 -1.81 -9.75 6.63
CA MET A 94 -1.69 -10.10 5.21
C MET A 94 -2.46 -9.12 4.30
N ILE A 95 -3.65 -8.70 4.73
CA ILE A 95 -4.46 -7.70 4.02
C ILE A 95 -3.73 -6.34 4.01
N THR A 96 -3.19 -5.92 5.16
CA THR A 96 -2.38 -4.70 5.28
C THR A 96 -1.17 -4.73 4.34
N PHE A 97 -0.42 -5.83 4.29
CA PHE A 97 0.74 -5.96 3.40
C PHE A 97 0.34 -6.00 1.92
N SER A 98 -0.80 -6.59 1.59
CA SER A 98 -1.31 -6.59 0.21
C SER A 98 -1.70 -5.18 -0.24
N TRP A 99 -2.34 -4.41 0.64
CA TRP A 99 -2.61 -2.99 0.39
C TRP A 99 -1.33 -2.17 0.26
N LEU A 100 -0.35 -2.36 1.14
CA LEU A 100 0.94 -1.66 1.09
C LEU A 100 1.71 -1.99 -0.20
N TRP A 101 1.71 -3.25 -0.61
CA TRP A 101 2.29 -3.67 -1.88
C TRP A 101 1.62 -2.97 -3.06
N ALA A 102 0.29 -2.91 -3.08
CA ALA A 102 -0.46 -2.22 -4.13
C ALA A 102 -0.17 -0.70 -4.14
N LEU A 103 -0.02 -0.07 -2.98
CA LEU A 103 0.39 1.33 -2.86
C LEU A 103 1.82 1.54 -3.40
N LEU A 104 2.77 0.68 -3.04
CA LEU A 104 4.15 0.79 -3.52
C LEU A 104 4.24 0.56 -5.03
N LEU A 105 3.39 -0.31 -5.59
CA LEU A 105 3.30 -0.53 -7.03
C LEU A 105 2.91 0.73 -7.80
N THR A 106 1.93 1.51 -7.32
CA THR A 106 1.53 2.77 -7.98
C THR A 106 2.68 3.79 -7.93
N VAL A 107 3.33 3.92 -6.76
CA VAL A 107 4.47 4.82 -6.56
C VAL A 107 5.63 4.48 -7.50
N VAL A 108 5.98 3.20 -7.62
CA VAL A 108 7.09 2.74 -8.48
C VAL A 108 6.72 2.77 -9.97
N THR A 109 5.44 2.70 -10.33
CA THR A 109 5.01 2.76 -11.72
C THR A 109 5.30 4.12 -12.35
N VAL A 110 5.18 5.22 -11.61
CA VAL A 110 5.48 6.59 -12.09
C VAL A 110 6.92 6.76 -12.63
N PRO A 111 7.98 6.47 -11.85
CA PRO A 111 9.35 6.60 -12.35
C PRO A 111 9.66 5.60 -13.47
N ILE A 112 9.06 4.39 -13.47
CA ILE A 112 9.27 3.44 -14.57
C ILE A 112 8.65 3.95 -15.89
N GLN A 113 7.48 4.60 -15.84
CA GLN A 113 6.92 5.26 -17.02
C GLN A 113 7.81 6.39 -17.52
N PHE A 114 8.36 7.19 -16.61
CA PHE A 114 9.30 8.24 -16.94
C PHE A 114 10.56 7.67 -17.63
N LEU A 115 11.14 6.62 -17.06
CA LEU A 115 12.33 5.94 -17.61
C LEU A 115 12.08 5.44 -19.04
N TYR A 116 10.90 4.84 -19.30
CA TYR A 116 10.55 4.39 -20.64
C TYR A 116 10.44 5.56 -21.63
N ARG A 117 9.72 6.63 -21.27
CA ARG A 117 9.56 7.81 -22.14
C ARG A 117 10.91 8.46 -22.44
N TYR A 118 11.75 8.59 -21.42
CA TYR A 118 13.11 9.09 -21.57
C TYR A 118 13.93 8.22 -22.53
N SER A 119 13.86 6.90 -22.38
CA SER A 119 14.57 5.96 -23.26
C SER A 119 14.16 6.10 -24.72
N GLN A 120 12.89 6.33 -25.02
CA GLN A 120 12.39 6.46 -26.40
C GLN A 120 12.82 7.76 -27.07
N ILE A 121 13.04 8.83 -26.30
CA ILE A 121 13.36 10.17 -26.83
C ILE A 121 14.88 10.38 -26.90
N CYS A 122 15.61 9.95 -25.87
CA CYS A 122 16.99 10.37 -25.66
C CYS A 122 18.03 9.29 -26.01
N LEU A 123 17.67 8.01 -26.03
CA LEU A 123 18.64 6.93 -26.28
C LEU A 123 18.64 6.54 -27.76
N THR A 124 19.84 6.34 -28.31
CA THR A 124 20.03 5.82 -29.67
C THR A 124 19.51 4.40 -29.82
N THR A 125 19.59 3.61 -28.74
CA THR A 125 19.06 2.25 -28.63
C THR A 125 17.93 2.22 -27.61
N PRO A 126 16.66 2.37 -28.04
CA PRO A 126 15.53 2.40 -27.12
C PRO A 126 15.33 1.06 -26.41
N ILE A 127 14.86 1.10 -25.17
CA ILE A 127 14.51 -0.08 -24.39
C ILE A 127 13.36 -0.79 -25.08
N THR A 128 13.57 -2.06 -25.42
CA THR A 128 12.55 -2.90 -26.05
C THR A 128 11.43 -3.23 -25.06
N THR A 129 10.21 -3.49 -25.55
CA THR A 129 9.08 -3.85 -24.67
C THR A 129 9.38 -5.05 -23.76
N ARG A 130 10.16 -6.02 -24.23
CA ARG A 130 10.57 -7.18 -23.41
C ARG A 130 11.45 -6.76 -22.23
N GLN A 131 12.44 -5.91 -22.48
CA GLN A 131 13.30 -5.37 -21.42
C GLN A 131 12.47 -4.54 -20.42
N TYR A 132 11.54 -3.74 -20.91
CA TYR A 132 10.62 -2.98 -20.06
C TYR A 132 9.80 -3.89 -19.14
N VAL A 133 9.18 -4.95 -19.69
CA VAL A 133 8.39 -5.92 -18.91
C VAL A 133 9.26 -6.66 -17.88
N LEU A 134 10.50 -7.00 -18.22
CA LEU A 134 11.43 -7.64 -17.28
C LEU A 134 11.84 -6.70 -16.14
N ILE A 135 12.15 -5.44 -16.45
CA ILE A 135 12.45 -4.41 -15.44
C ILE A 135 11.23 -4.23 -14.52
N TYR A 136 10.05 -4.05 -15.11
CA TYR A 136 8.80 -3.87 -14.37
C TYR A 136 8.49 -5.08 -13.48
N GLY A 137 8.58 -6.30 -14.01
CA GLY A 137 8.40 -7.54 -13.26
C GLY A 137 9.42 -7.71 -12.13
N GLY A 138 10.67 -7.32 -12.35
CA GLY A 138 11.71 -7.28 -11.33
C GLY A 138 11.35 -6.36 -10.17
N PHE A 139 10.84 -5.16 -10.45
CA PHE A 139 10.35 -4.25 -9.42
C PHE A 139 9.13 -4.79 -8.68
N ILE A 140 8.15 -5.38 -9.38
CA ILE A 140 7.00 -6.04 -8.74
C ILE A 140 7.46 -7.11 -7.74
N LEU A 141 8.40 -7.96 -8.16
CA LEU A 141 8.94 -9.02 -7.32
C LEU A 141 9.72 -8.46 -6.13
N ALA A 142 10.56 -7.45 -6.35
CA ALA A 142 11.31 -6.79 -5.29
C ALA A 142 10.37 -6.18 -4.24
N LEU A 143 9.28 -5.52 -4.67
CA LEU A 143 8.25 -4.99 -3.77
C LEU A 143 7.50 -6.09 -3.02
N ALA A 144 7.19 -7.21 -3.68
CA ALA A 144 6.55 -8.35 -3.01
C ALA A 144 7.45 -8.94 -1.92
N LEU A 145 8.74 -9.11 -2.21
CA LEU A 145 9.74 -9.55 -1.22
C LEU A 145 9.92 -8.52 -0.10
N HIS A 146 9.90 -7.23 -0.41
CA HIS A 146 9.97 -6.16 0.59
C HIS A 146 8.77 -6.21 1.55
N CYS A 147 7.55 -6.39 1.03
CA CYS A 147 6.35 -6.53 1.84
C CYS A 147 6.37 -7.83 2.65
N ALA A 148 6.88 -8.93 2.08
CA ALA A 148 7.07 -10.18 2.81
C ALA A 148 8.09 -10.02 3.96
N ALA A 149 9.16 -9.25 3.77
CA ALA A 149 10.09 -8.91 4.85
C ALA A 149 9.47 -7.98 5.90
N GLY A 150 8.39 -7.27 5.55
CA GLY A 150 7.60 -6.43 6.46
C GLY A 150 7.05 -7.19 7.67
N VAL A 151 6.86 -8.51 7.58
CA VAL A 151 6.47 -9.35 8.74
C VAL A 151 7.45 -9.27 9.92
N VAL A 152 8.69 -8.84 9.68
CA VAL A 152 9.72 -8.65 10.72
C VAL A 152 9.62 -7.27 11.36
N VAL A 153 9.05 -6.29 10.67
CA VAL A 153 8.96 -4.89 11.10
C VAL A 153 7.63 -4.59 11.79
N PHE A 154 6.56 -5.25 11.34
CA PHE A 154 5.22 -5.06 11.85
C PHE A 154 4.89 -6.13 12.90
N GLU A 155 4.35 -5.68 14.03
CA GLU A 155 3.87 -6.57 15.08
C GLU A 155 2.51 -7.15 14.66
N THR A 156 2.41 -8.48 14.75
CA THR A 156 1.21 -9.23 14.34
C THR A 156 0.65 -10.09 15.46
N ASP A 157 1.35 -10.17 16.60
CA ASP A 157 0.89 -10.90 17.76
C ASP A 157 -0.34 -10.22 18.39
N PRO A 158 -1.52 -10.87 18.41
CA PRO A 158 -2.73 -10.28 18.99
C PRO A 158 -2.58 -9.98 20.50
N GLU A 159 -1.73 -10.70 21.24
CA GLU A 159 -1.51 -10.43 22.67
C GLU A 159 -0.75 -9.13 22.87
N VAL A 160 0.24 -8.85 22.03
CA VAL A 160 0.99 -7.59 22.07
C VAL A 160 0.11 -6.44 21.61
N LEU A 161 -0.67 -6.62 20.54
CA LEU A 161 -1.56 -5.59 20.00
C LEU A 161 -2.63 -5.15 21.01
N LYS A 162 -3.16 -6.06 21.83
CA LYS A 162 -4.09 -5.71 22.93
C LYS A 162 -3.53 -4.64 23.88
N GLY A 163 -2.22 -4.63 24.09
CA GLY A 163 -1.55 -3.62 24.91
C GLY A 163 -1.69 -2.20 24.36
N TYR A 164 -1.84 -2.04 23.04
CA TYR A 164 -1.92 -0.76 22.35
C TYR A 164 -3.34 -0.30 22.03
N GLU A 165 -4.36 -1.12 22.33
CA GLU A 165 -5.76 -0.81 22.07
C GLU A 165 -6.21 0.52 22.69
N HIS A 166 -5.68 0.86 23.87
CA HIS A 166 -6.02 2.10 24.57
C HIS A 166 -5.64 3.35 23.75
N LEU A 167 -4.51 3.34 23.04
CA LEU A 167 -4.06 4.46 22.20
C LEU A 167 -4.98 4.69 21.00
N ILE A 168 -5.55 3.63 20.44
CA ILE A 168 -6.47 3.72 19.31
C ILE A 168 -7.84 4.22 19.77
N ARG A 169 -8.29 3.78 20.95
CA ARG A 169 -9.57 4.21 21.55
C ARG A 169 -9.63 5.71 21.86
N GLU A 170 -8.48 6.36 22.01
CA GLU A 170 -8.41 7.82 22.15
C GLU A 170 -8.85 8.57 20.89
N ASN A 171 -8.80 7.92 19.72
CA ASN A 171 -9.20 8.54 18.47
C ASN A 171 -10.73 8.39 18.27
N PRO A 172 -11.50 9.51 18.29
CA PRO A 172 -12.96 9.46 18.22
C PRO A 172 -13.50 8.95 16.87
N ILE A 173 -12.64 8.84 15.85
CA ILE A 173 -12.99 8.30 14.53
C ILE A 173 -13.31 6.79 14.63
N PHE A 174 -12.68 6.07 15.56
CA PHE A 174 -12.86 4.62 15.71
C PHE A 174 -13.88 4.33 16.81
N LYS A 175 -15.18 4.40 16.46
CA LYS A 175 -16.29 4.04 17.37
C LYS A 175 -16.26 2.55 17.72
N ASP A 176 -16.08 1.73 16.69
CA ASP A 176 -15.81 0.30 16.81
C ASP A 176 -14.32 0.07 16.61
N MET A 177 -13.74 -0.84 17.40
CA MET A 177 -12.31 -1.13 17.35
C MET A 177 -11.99 -1.94 16.10
N PRO A 178 -11.30 -1.37 15.10
CA PRO A 178 -10.93 -2.13 13.91
C PRO A 178 -9.72 -2.99 14.22
N VAL A 179 -9.57 -4.09 13.47
CA VAL A 179 -8.33 -4.85 13.53
C VAL A 179 -7.20 -4.02 12.91
N PHE A 180 -6.08 -3.94 13.61
CA PHE A 180 -4.94 -3.11 13.23
C PHE A 180 -3.64 -3.90 13.22
N THR A 181 -2.70 -3.38 12.44
CA THR A 181 -1.32 -3.84 12.40
C THR A 181 -0.43 -2.70 12.87
N LEU A 182 0.53 -2.99 13.74
CA LEU A 182 1.41 -2.00 14.35
C LEU A 182 2.77 -1.97 13.65
N GLY A 183 3.15 -0.83 13.09
CA GLY A 183 4.43 -0.58 12.43
C GLY A 183 5.35 0.31 13.26
N ILE A 184 6.62 -0.06 13.33
CA ILE A 184 7.73 0.65 14.01
C ILE A 184 7.47 0.90 15.50
N LYS A 185 8.15 0.11 16.33
CA LYS A 185 8.31 0.33 17.77
C LYS A 185 9.47 1.32 17.94
N LEU A 186 9.22 2.63 17.99
CA LEU A 186 10.26 3.56 18.44
C LEU A 186 10.56 3.18 19.90
N LYS A 187 11.69 2.50 20.10
CA LYS A 187 12.25 2.14 21.41
C LYS A 187 12.57 3.46 22.14
N GLY A 188 11.56 4.00 22.79
CA GLY A 188 11.56 5.31 23.42
C GLY A 188 11.09 5.23 24.86
N THR A 189 11.64 4.31 25.63
CA THR A 189 11.73 4.45 27.09
C THR A 189 12.96 3.66 27.52
N GLU A 190 13.95 4.38 28.04
CA GLU A 190 15.30 3.90 28.41
C GLU A 190 15.33 2.70 29.37
N ASP A 191 14.20 2.30 29.95
CA ASP A 191 14.12 1.20 30.93
C ASP A 191 14.14 -0.21 30.31
N ASP A 192 13.92 -0.36 29.01
CA ASP A 192 13.83 -1.69 28.37
C ASP A 192 15.19 -2.21 27.82
N ASN A 193 16.27 -1.45 28.04
CA ASN A 193 17.64 -1.86 27.67
C ASN A 193 18.22 -2.98 28.54
N ILE A 194 17.48 -3.46 29.55
CA ILE A 194 17.96 -4.50 30.46
C ILE A 194 17.54 -5.91 30.03
N LYS A 195 16.56 -6.10 29.13
CA LYS A 195 15.93 -7.44 28.98
C LYS A 195 15.81 -8.05 27.59
N ASN A 196 16.23 -7.42 26.49
CA ASN A 196 16.15 -8.06 25.17
C ASN A 196 17.53 -8.56 24.66
N PRO A 197 17.89 -9.84 24.88
CA PRO A 197 19.21 -10.38 24.51
C PRO A 197 19.47 -10.42 23.00
N ALA A 198 18.43 -10.40 22.16
CA ALA A 198 18.59 -10.43 20.71
C ALA A 198 19.13 -9.10 20.14
N VAL A 199 18.75 -7.97 20.75
CA VAL A 199 19.25 -6.64 20.35
C VAL A 199 20.71 -6.45 20.80
N VAL A 200 21.11 -7.05 21.92
CA VAL A 200 22.50 -7.07 22.40
C VAL A 200 23.39 -7.95 21.52
N ALA A 201 22.86 -9.01 20.92
CA ALA A 201 23.63 -9.87 20.02
C ALA A 201 23.94 -9.20 18.68
N MET A 202 23.01 -8.42 18.12
CA MET A 202 23.25 -7.70 16.85
C MET A 202 24.17 -6.48 16.99
N SER A 203 24.21 -5.81 18.14
CA SER A 203 25.10 -4.63 18.34
C SER A 203 26.57 -5.00 18.59
N ARG A 204 26.90 -6.28 18.78
CA ARG A 204 28.27 -6.78 18.96
C ARG A 204 28.93 -7.29 17.67
N LEU A 205 28.22 -7.22 16.54
CA LEU A 205 28.67 -7.73 15.24
C LEU A 205 28.97 -6.62 14.20
N GLY A 206 28.93 -5.35 14.60
CA GLY A 206 29.39 -4.19 13.81
C GLY A 206 30.38 -3.37 14.63
#